data_AF-A0A174DWS5-F1
#
_entry.id   AF-A0A174DWS5-F1
#
_cell.length_a   1.000
_cell.length_b   1.000
_cell.length_c   1.000
_cell.angle_alpha   90.00
_cell.angle_beta   90.00
_cell.angle_gamma   90.00
#
_symmetry.space_group_name_H-M   'P 1'
#
loop_
_entity.id
_entity.type
_entity.pdbx_description
1 polymer ?
#
loop_
_entity_poly.entity_id
_entity_poly.type
_entity_poly.pdbx_seq_one_letter_code
_entity_poly.pdbx_strand_id
1 'polypeptide(L)'
;MKETVRVTKWVAGGIEALLGIPVIGASIIIGLVWVPLAAMLAFHIVNLVLSKKEDLPITGSILGIVGNALGWIPFLGMIMHILTAVFVMMEAYKTKVD
;
A
#
# COMPACT_ATOMS: atom_id res chain seq x y z
N MET A 1 2.27 14.27 -14.12
CA MET A 1 1.36 13.39 -13.35
C MET A 1 2.03 12.88 -12.06
N LYS A 2 3.35 13.09 -11.90
CA LYS A 2 4.13 12.92 -10.66
C LYS A 2 3.48 13.43 -9.37
N GLU A 3 2.88 14.65 -9.35
CA GLU A 3 2.14 15.14 -8.17
C GLU A 3 1.05 14.16 -7.72
N THR A 4 0.22 13.72 -8.67
CA THR A 4 -0.85 12.78 -8.41
C THR A 4 -0.29 11.47 -7.85
N VAL A 5 0.77 10.93 -8.46
CA VAL A 5 1.42 9.70 -7.98
C VAL A 5 1.98 9.86 -6.57
N ARG A 6 2.58 11.01 -6.27
CA ARG A 6 3.10 11.32 -4.93
C ARG A 6 1.97 11.30 -3.89
N VAL A 7 0.85 11.97 -4.19
CA VAL A 7 -0.32 12.02 -3.30
C VAL A 7 -0.91 10.63 -3.11
N THR A 8 -1.12 9.86 -4.20
CA THR A 8 -1.71 8.52 -4.08
C THR A 8 -0.81 7.54 -3.33
N LYS A 9 0.52 7.68 -3.42
CA LYS A 9 1.46 6.93 -2.59
C LYS A 9 1.38 7.34 -1.11
N TRP A 10 1.27 8.63 -0.79
CA TRP A 10 1.05 9.03 0.61
C TRP A 10 -0.23 8.46 1.20
N VAL A 11 -1.32 8.48 0.43
CA VAL A 11 -2.60 7.88 0.82
C VAL A 11 -2.45 6.36 1.01
N ALA A 12 -1.83 5.67 0.06
CA ALA A 12 -1.60 4.22 0.17
C ALA A 12 -0.75 3.88 1.39
N GLY A 13 0.35 4.60 1.61
CA GLY A 13 1.21 4.43 2.77
C GLY A 13 0.45 4.61 4.08
N GLY A 14 -0.39 5.65 4.18
CA GLY A 14 -1.20 5.91 5.38
C GLY A 14 -2.21 4.80 5.69
N ILE A 15 -2.89 4.27 4.65
CA ILE A 15 -3.82 3.15 4.82
C ILE A 15 -3.06 1.87 5.21
N GLU A 16 -1.94 1.56 4.54
CA GLU A 16 -1.10 0.40 4.89
C GLU A 16 -0.56 0.50 6.32
N ALA A 17 -0.16 1.70 6.78
CA ALA A 17 0.29 1.90 8.15
C ALA A 17 -0.84 1.63 9.16
N LEU A 18 -2.07 2.07 8.86
CA LEU A 18 -3.25 1.79 9.68
C LEU A 18 -3.57 0.29 9.72
N LEU A 19 -3.56 -0.39 8.57
CA LEU A 19 -3.80 -1.84 8.47
C LEU A 19 -2.66 -2.68 9.06
N GLY A 20 -1.46 -2.12 9.18
CA GLY A 20 -0.31 -2.78 9.82
C GLY A 20 -0.36 -2.78 11.35
N ILE A 21 -1.21 -1.97 11.98
CA ILE A 21 -1.37 -1.96 13.45
C ILE A 21 -2.10 -3.26 13.86
N PRO A 22 -1.56 -4.11 14.76
CA PRO A 22 -2.06 -5.46 14.92
C PRO A 22 -3.56 -5.61 15.21
N VAL A 23 -4.03 -5.07 16.33
CA VAL A 23 -5.44 -5.21 16.76
C VAL A 23 -6.38 -4.37 15.88
N ILE A 24 -5.91 -3.20 15.42
CA ILE A 24 -6.72 -2.27 14.62
C ILE A 24 -6.87 -2.81 13.19
N GLY A 25 -5.77 -3.19 12.54
CA GLY A 25 -5.76 -3.79 11.22
C GLY A 25 -6.54 -5.09 11.16
N ALA A 26 -6.34 -5.99 12.14
CA ALA A 26 -7.11 -7.24 12.20
C ALA A 26 -8.62 -6.98 12.37
N SER A 27 -9.01 -6.05 13.24
CA SER A 27 -10.43 -5.72 13.44
C SER A 27 -11.07 -5.09 12.20
N ILE A 28 -10.34 -4.25 11.46
CA ILE A 28 -10.80 -3.67 10.19
C ILE A 28 -10.95 -4.76 9.12
N ILE A 29 -9.94 -5.60 8.91
CA ILE A 29 -9.95 -6.64 7.87
C ILE A 29 -11.08 -7.65 8.13
N ILE A 30 -11.21 -8.13 9.36
CA ILE A 30 -12.24 -9.11 9.72
C ILE A 30 -13.63 -8.46 9.75
N GLY A 31 -13.75 -7.28 10.36
CA GLY A 31 -15.02 -6.56 10.49
C GLY A 31 -15.60 -6.09 9.15
N LEU A 32 -14.75 -5.91 8.14
CA LEU A 32 -15.14 -5.57 6.77
C LEU A 32 -14.99 -6.77 5.80
N VAL A 33 -14.96 -8.00 6.31
CA VAL A 33 -15.01 -9.24 5.52
C VAL A 33 -13.97 -9.28 4.38
N TRP A 34 -12.72 -8.95 4.69
CA TRP A 34 -11.57 -8.90 3.76
C TRP A 34 -11.71 -7.91 2.58
N VAL A 35 -12.78 -7.12 2.51
CA VAL A 35 -12.94 -6.05 1.50
C VAL A 35 -11.75 -5.08 1.49
N PRO A 36 -11.16 -4.67 2.63
CA PRO A 36 -9.98 -3.80 2.63
C PRO A 36 -8.79 -4.39 1.86
N LEU A 37 -8.57 -5.71 1.90
CA LEU A 37 -7.48 -6.34 1.15
C LEU A 37 -7.71 -6.25 -0.35
N ALA A 38 -8.94 -6.51 -0.82
CA ALA A 38 -9.29 -6.41 -2.23
C ALA A 38 -9.20 -4.95 -2.73
N ALA A 39 -9.68 -4.00 -1.93
CA ALA A 39 -9.61 -2.58 -2.24
C ALA A 39 -8.15 -2.09 -2.34
N MET A 40 -7.31 -2.47 -1.38
CA MET A 40 -5.89 -2.10 -1.38
C MET A 40 -5.10 -2.79 -2.49
N LEU A 41 -5.42 -4.05 -2.81
CA LEU A 41 -4.85 -4.73 -3.98
C LEU A 41 -5.11 -3.94 -5.27
N ALA A 42 -6.37 -3.54 -5.51
CA ALA A 42 -6.73 -2.73 -6.65
C ALA A 42 -6.02 -1.36 -6.63
N PHE A 43 -5.93 -0.73 -5.46
CA PHE A 43 -5.28 0.57 -5.32
C PHE A 43 -3.77 0.50 -5.60
N HIS A 44 -3.08 -0.55 -5.17
CA HIS A 44 -1.67 -0.76 -5.51
C HIS A 44 -1.44 -1.06 -6.98
N ILE A 45 -2.36 -1.77 -7.65
CA ILE A 45 -2.28 -1.96 -9.11
C ILE A 45 -2.39 -0.62 -9.84
N VAL A 46 -3.32 0.25 -9.41
CA VAL A 46 -3.44 1.60 -9.98
C VAL A 46 -2.15 2.39 -9.74
N ASN A 47 -1.62 2.41 -8.51
CA ASN A 47 -0.37 3.09 -8.18
C ASN A 47 0.83 2.54 -8.97
N LEU A 48 0.89 1.23 -9.20
CA LEU A 48 1.92 0.59 -10.01
C LEU A 48 1.87 1.09 -11.45
N VAL A 49 0.69 1.08 -12.07
CA VAL A 49 0.50 1.56 -13.45
C VAL A 49 0.83 3.04 -13.58
N LEU A 50 0.38 3.87 -12.63
CA LEU A 50 0.67 5.30 -12.64
C LEU A 50 2.17 5.58 -12.44
N SER A 51 2.82 4.90 -11.50
CA SER A 51 4.26 5.05 -11.24
C SER A 51 5.08 4.64 -12.46
N LYS A 52 4.71 3.55 -13.13
CA LYS A 52 5.41 3.07 -14.34
C LYS A 52 5.29 4.03 -15.52
N LYS A 53 4.18 4.77 -15.63
CA LYS A 53 4.00 5.80 -16.68
C LYS A 53 4.90 7.01 -16.48
N GLU A 54 5.24 7.34 -15.23
CA GLU A 54 6.07 8.50 -14.87
C GLU A 54 7.53 8.11 -14.56
N ASP A 55 7.94 6.86 -14.86
CA ASP A 55 9.26 6.30 -14.54
C ASP A 55 9.65 6.45 -13.06
N LEU A 56 8.66 6.27 -12.17
CA LEU A 56 8.83 6.34 -10.72
C LEU A 56 9.03 4.95 -10.12
N PRO A 57 9.66 4.85 -8.93
CA PRO A 57 9.81 3.58 -8.21
C PRO A 57 8.48 2.84 -8.05
N ILE A 58 8.53 1.51 -8.12
CA ILE A 58 7.35 0.64 -8.07
C ILE A 58 7.40 -0.42 -6.95
N THR A 59 8.48 -0.44 -6.19
CA THR A 59 8.76 -1.49 -5.19
C THR A 59 7.68 -1.51 -4.12
N GLY A 60 7.29 -0.34 -3.61
CA GLY A 60 6.21 -0.23 -2.63
C GLY A 60 4.88 -0.78 -3.13
N SER A 61 4.50 -0.46 -4.38
CA SER A 61 3.26 -0.99 -4.97
C SER A 61 3.30 -2.50 -5.22
N ILE A 62 4.46 -3.05 -5.60
CA ILE A 62 4.63 -4.51 -5.74
C ILE A 62 4.52 -5.20 -4.38
N LEU A 63 5.18 -4.68 -3.34
CA LEU A 63 5.05 -5.19 -1.98
C LEU A 63 3.60 -5.17 -1.50
N GLY A 64 2.87 -4.10 -1.81
CA GLY A 64 1.45 -3.99 -1.49
C GLY A 64 0.59 -5.02 -2.22
N ILE A 65 0.85 -5.30 -3.50
CA ILE A 65 0.15 -6.35 -4.26
C ILE A 65 0.37 -7.72 -3.62
N VAL A 66 1.63 -8.06 -3.34
CA VAL A 66 1.98 -9.35 -2.71
C VAL A 66 1.41 -9.42 -1.29
N GLY A 67 1.52 -8.35 -0.52
CA GLY A 67 1.00 -8.24 0.84
C GLY A 67 -0.50 -8.46 0.90
N ASN A 68 -1.26 -7.82 0.01
CA ASN A 68 -2.72 -7.99 -0.02
C ASN A 68 -3.15 -9.38 -0.53
N ALA A 69 -2.38 -10.02 -1.41
CA ALA A 69 -2.63 -11.41 -1.83
C ALA A 69 -2.37 -12.43 -0.70
N LEU A 70 -1.48 -12.10 0.24
CA LEU A 70 -1.12 -12.93 1.41
C LEU A 70 -1.77 -12.44 2.72
N GLY A 71 -2.53 -11.35 2.68
CA GLY A 71 -3.00 -10.60 3.86
C GLY A 71 -4.00 -11.34 4.74
N TRP A 72 -4.50 -12.48 4.29
CA TRP A 72 -5.36 -13.38 5.05
C TRP A 72 -4.59 -14.28 6.03
N ILE A 73 -3.25 -14.37 5.90
CA ILE A 73 -2.40 -15.11 6.83
C ILE A 73 -2.07 -14.21 8.03
N PRO A 74 -2.49 -14.57 9.27
CA PRO A 74 -2.22 -13.77 10.46
C PRO A 74 -0.72 -13.55 10.66
N PHE A 75 -0.34 -12.41 11.24
CA PHE A 75 1.05 -11.94 11.43
C PHE A 75 1.82 -11.65 10.13
N LEU A 76 1.79 -12.55 9.14
CA LEU A 76 2.40 -12.30 7.84
C LEU A 76 1.78 -11.10 7.16
N GLY A 77 0.44 -11.03 7.09
CA GLY A 77 -0.27 -9.86 6.54
C GLY A 77 0.11 -8.56 7.25
N MET A 78 0.24 -8.59 8.59
CA MET A 78 0.62 -7.41 9.38
C MET A 78 2.03 -6.93 9.05
N ILE A 79 2.99 -7.85 8.99
CA ILE A 79 4.38 -7.54 8.60
C ILE A 79 4.41 -6.95 7.19
N MET A 80 3.66 -7.56 6.26
CA MET A 80 3.59 -7.09 4.87
C MET A 80 2.99 -5.68 4.76
N HIS A 81 1.95 -5.36 5.54
CA HIS A 81 1.37 -4.01 5.58
C HIS A 81 2.36 -2.97 6.11
N ILE A 82 3.10 -3.29 7.19
CA ILE A 82 4.13 -2.41 7.74
C ILE A 82 5.25 -2.16 6.73
N LEU A 83 5.77 -3.23 6.11
CA LEU A 83 6.81 -3.10 5.08
C LEU A 83 6.32 -2.27 3.90
N THR A 84 5.13 -2.56 3.40
CA THR A 84 4.52 -1.82 2.28
C THR A 84 4.38 -0.34 2.64
N ALA A 85 3.88 0.00 3.83
CA ALA A 85 3.75 1.37 4.29
C ALA A 85 5.09 2.12 4.24
N VAL A 86 6.15 1.53 4.79
CA VAL A 86 7.49 2.13 4.81
C VAL A 86 8.00 2.39 3.40
N PHE A 87 7.95 1.38 2.52
CA PHE A 87 8.49 1.51 1.16
C PHE A 87 7.68 2.53 0.33
N VAL A 88 6.34 2.45 0.37
CA VAL A 88 5.48 3.38 -0.39
C VAL A 88 5.64 4.82 0.10
N MET A 89 5.69 5.05 1.43
CA MET A 89 5.91 6.40 1.98
C MET A 89 7.31 6.93 1.65
N MET A 90 8.35 6.10 1.70
CA MET A 90 9.69 6.49 1.27
C MET A 90 9.73 6.88 -0.21
N GLU A 91 9.04 6.14 -1.07
CA GLU A 91 8.91 6.49 -2.49
C GLU A 91 8.13 7.80 -2.69
N ALA A 92 7.05 8.01 -1.93
CA ALA A 92 6.29 9.25 -1.96
C ALA A 92 7.17 10.45 -1.57
N TYR A 93 7.94 10.32 -0.49
CA TYR A 93 8.87 11.35 -0.03
C TYR A 93 9.97 11.66 -1.07
N LYS A 94 10.53 10.63 -1.72
CA LYS A 94 11.58 10.80 -2.74
C LYS A 94 11.07 11.30 -4.09
N THR A 95 9.76 11.31 -4.31
CA THR A 95 9.17 11.77 -5.57
C THR A 95 9.30 13.28 -5.68
N LYS A 96 10.24 13.74 -6.51
CA LYS A 96 10.37 15.15 -6.88
C LYS A 96 9.27 15.53 -7.86
N VAL A 97 8.66 16.66 -7.60
CA VAL A 97 7.72 17.26 -8.52
C VAL A 97 8.33 18.57 -8.93
N ASP A 98 8.71 18.60 -10.20
CA ASP A 98 9.39 19.67 -10.90
C ASP A 98 8.34 20.45 -11.70
#